data_AF-A0A2R6MTP0-F1
#
_entry.id   AF-A0A2R6MTP0-F1
#
_cell.length_a   1.000
_cell.length_b   1.000
_cell.length_c   1.000
_cell.angle_alpha   90.00
_cell.angle_beta   90.00
_cell.angle_gamma   90.00
#
_symmetry.space_group_name_H-M   'P 1'
#
loop_
_entity.id
_entity.type
_entity.pdbx_description
1 polymer ?
#
loop_
_entity_poly.entity_id
_entity_poly.type
_entity_poly.pdbx_seq_one_letter_code
_entity_poly.pdbx_strand_id
1 'polypeptide(L)'
;MFETACRFPLATSDGRDSLAVASGLVLATLVLLRVARAVWPDALAVAALALAAVPAVLFAGLLGSILQADGADPELPEVGLASLQNAASEGMGRTGVAIAGTSAMVLALALGYALPAALAAGNRNGLRAALRVRSLPGLQSGAYFAAWVGAGVLVVLGWTALGVAGTGTLLAVLAAFWFAYAHLAAARLVREGVTRASGRA
;
A
#
# COMPACT_ATOMS: atom_id res chain seq x y z
N MET A 1 6.02 19.20 6.78
CA MET A 1 5.33 18.17 5.96
C MET A 1 5.74 16.78 6.42
N PHE A 2 7.00 16.40 6.21
CA PHE A 2 7.51 15.11 6.67
C PHE A 2 7.38 14.94 8.19
N GLU A 3 7.82 15.93 8.97
CA GLU A 3 7.64 15.94 10.42
C GLU A 3 6.17 15.78 10.84
N THR A 4 5.27 16.55 10.23
CA THR A 4 3.82 16.48 10.50
C THR A 4 3.25 15.11 10.18
N ALA A 5 3.67 14.48 9.08
CA ALA A 5 3.23 13.16 8.67
C ALA A 5 3.75 12.06 9.61
N CYS A 6 5.00 12.16 10.06
CA CYS A 6 5.57 11.23 11.04
C CYS A 6 4.92 11.40 12.42
N ARG A 7 4.58 12.62 12.82
CA ARG A 7 3.95 12.84 14.13
C ARG A 7 2.50 12.36 14.20
N PHE A 8 1.80 12.28 13.05
CA PHE A 8 0.38 11.97 12.97
C PHE A 8 -0.07 10.71 13.74
N PRO A 9 0.57 9.54 13.61
CA PRO A 9 0.11 8.31 14.29
C PRO A 9 0.18 8.38 15.82
N LEU A 10 0.93 9.33 16.38
CA LEU A 10 1.14 9.47 17.82
C LEU A 10 0.51 10.75 18.40
N ALA A 11 0.29 11.76 17.57
CA ALA A 11 -0.17 13.08 18.02
C ALA A 11 -1.68 13.14 18.31
N THR A 12 -2.50 12.43 17.54
CA THR A 12 -3.96 12.51 17.64
C THR A 12 -4.56 11.25 18.25
N SER A 13 -5.80 11.32 18.76
CA SER A 13 -6.56 10.13 19.18
C SER A 13 -6.77 9.20 17.98
N ASP A 14 -7.25 9.76 16.86
CA ASP A 14 -7.59 9.00 15.65
C ASP A 14 -6.36 8.34 15.03
N GLY A 15 -5.20 9.00 15.12
CA GLY A 15 -3.91 8.46 14.68
C GLY A 15 -3.47 7.27 15.54
N ARG A 16 -3.68 7.36 16.86
CA ARG A 16 -3.37 6.28 17.81
C ARG A 16 -4.31 5.08 17.63
N ASP A 17 -5.60 5.33 17.41
CA ASP A 17 -6.58 4.27 17.13
C ASP A 17 -6.27 3.57 15.80
N SER A 18 -5.94 4.34 14.75
CA SER A 18 -5.50 3.80 13.47
C SER A 18 -4.22 2.98 13.60
N LEU A 19 -3.27 3.42 14.42
CA LEU A 19 -2.04 2.67 14.71
C LEU A 19 -2.31 1.38 15.47
N ALA A 20 -3.21 1.40 16.45
CA ALA A 20 -3.62 0.21 17.19
C ALA A 20 -4.28 -0.84 16.26
N VAL A 21 -5.21 -0.41 15.42
CA VAL A 21 -5.86 -1.28 14.42
C VAL A 21 -4.86 -1.79 13.40
N ALA A 22 -4.02 -0.92 12.85
CA ALA A 22 -3.00 -1.27 11.85
C ALA A 22 -2.00 -2.30 12.39
N SER A 23 -1.46 -2.06 13.60
CA SER A 23 -0.53 -2.99 14.24
C SER A 23 -1.20 -4.33 14.56
N GLY A 24 -2.45 -4.32 15.03
CA GLY A 24 -3.25 -5.53 15.25
C GLY A 24 -3.41 -6.37 13.97
N LEU A 25 -3.77 -5.73 12.84
CA LEU A 25 -3.91 -6.40 11.54
C LEU A 25 -2.59 -6.97 11.02
N VAL A 26 -1.49 -6.24 11.17
CA VAL A 26 -0.14 -6.71 10.77
C VAL A 26 0.26 -7.92 11.61
N LEU A 27 0.11 -7.85 12.94
CA LEU A 27 0.41 -8.97 13.83
C LEU A 27 -0.45 -10.19 13.51
N ALA A 28 -1.76 -10.01 13.32
CA ALA A 28 -2.67 -11.09 12.94
C ALA A 28 -2.24 -11.75 11.62
N THR A 29 -1.88 -10.95 10.60
CA THR A 29 -1.38 -11.45 9.32
C THR A 29 -0.11 -12.28 9.50
N LEU A 30 0.87 -11.76 10.25
CA LEU A 30 2.14 -12.47 10.49
C LEU A 30 1.95 -13.78 11.25
N VAL A 31 1.03 -13.81 12.23
CA VAL A 31 0.70 -15.03 12.98
C VAL A 31 0.06 -16.07 12.05
N LEU A 32 -0.90 -15.67 11.22
CA LEU A 32 -1.54 -16.59 10.27
C LEU A 32 -0.58 -17.13 9.23
N LEU A 33 0.33 -16.30 8.71
CA LEU A 33 1.39 -16.74 7.81
C LEU A 33 2.35 -17.72 8.48
N ARG A 34 2.64 -17.54 9.77
CA ARG A 34 3.45 -18.48 10.55
C ARG A 34 2.74 -19.83 10.71
N VAL A 35 1.43 -19.81 10.97
CA VAL A 35 0.60 -21.04 11.01
C VAL A 35 0.60 -21.73 9.65
N ALA A 36 0.36 -20.98 8.56
CA ALA A 36 0.38 -21.53 7.20
C ALA A 36 1.72 -22.20 6.87
N ARG A 37 2.84 -21.58 7.27
CA ARG A 37 4.18 -22.14 7.09
C ARG A 37 4.41 -23.40 7.93
N ALA A 38 3.88 -23.47 9.15
CA ALA A 38 4.02 -24.63 10.01
C ALA A 38 3.23 -25.86 9.52
N VAL A 39 2.11 -25.62 8.83
CA VAL A 39 1.21 -26.66 8.30
C VAL A 39 1.54 -27.01 6.84
N TRP A 40 2.52 -26.34 6.22
CA TRP A 40 2.97 -26.67 4.87
C TRP A 40 3.63 -28.06 4.83
N PRO A 41 3.28 -28.96 3.88
CA PRO A 41 2.51 -28.74 2.64
C PRO A 41 1.01 -29.18 2.67
N ASP A 42 0.36 -29.29 3.82
CA ASP A 42 -1.04 -29.73 3.88
C ASP A 42 -2.02 -28.74 3.25
N ALA A 43 -3.18 -29.25 2.79
CA ALA A 43 -4.27 -28.43 2.23
C ALA A 43 -4.76 -27.32 3.19
N LEU A 44 -4.57 -27.51 4.50
CA LEU A 44 -4.85 -26.51 5.53
C LEU A 44 -3.95 -25.26 5.42
N ALA A 45 -2.77 -25.36 4.81
CA ALA A 45 -1.92 -24.19 4.54
C ALA A 45 -2.60 -23.22 3.56
N VAL A 46 -3.38 -23.72 2.60
CA VAL A 46 -4.17 -22.90 1.67
C VAL A 46 -5.27 -22.14 2.42
N ALA A 47 -5.96 -22.81 3.36
CA ALA A 47 -6.97 -22.16 4.19
C ALA A 47 -6.36 -21.07 5.10
N ALA A 48 -5.19 -21.33 5.69
CA ALA A 48 -4.48 -20.35 6.50
C ALA A 48 -3.98 -19.15 5.68
N LEU A 49 -3.53 -19.38 4.44
CA LEU A 49 -3.17 -18.32 3.47
C LEU A 49 -4.39 -17.48 3.07
N ALA A 50 -5.52 -18.12 2.76
CA ALA A 50 -6.77 -17.44 2.45
C ALA A 50 -7.24 -16.58 3.64
N LEU A 51 -7.13 -17.10 4.87
CA LEU A 51 -7.47 -16.36 6.07
C LEU A 51 -6.49 -15.20 6.33
N ALA A 52 -5.20 -15.35 6.02
CA ALA A 52 -4.21 -14.28 6.12
C ALA A 52 -4.43 -13.15 5.10
N ALA A 53 -5.08 -13.44 3.98
CA ALA A 53 -5.45 -12.41 3.00
C ALA A 53 -6.47 -11.41 3.57
N VAL A 54 -7.36 -11.84 4.46
CA VAL A 54 -8.39 -10.98 5.07
C VAL A 54 -7.79 -9.79 5.83
N PRO A 55 -6.95 -9.97 6.87
CA PRO A 55 -6.35 -8.85 7.59
C PRO A 55 -5.39 -8.02 6.71
N ALA A 56 -4.74 -8.63 5.71
CA ALA A 56 -3.92 -7.89 4.75
C ALA A 56 -4.75 -6.95 3.87
N VAL A 57 -5.91 -7.41 3.38
CA VAL A 57 -6.86 -6.59 2.61
C VAL A 57 -7.45 -5.50 3.50
N LEU A 58 -7.81 -5.80 4.76
CA LEU A 58 -8.28 -4.79 5.71
C LEU A 58 -7.21 -3.73 5.99
N PHE A 59 -5.94 -4.12 6.13
CA PHE A 59 -4.83 -3.18 6.32
C PHE A 59 -4.65 -2.27 5.10
N ALA A 60 -4.73 -2.85 3.89
CA ALA A 60 -4.72 -2.06 2.65
C ALA A 60 -5.93 -1.12 2.57
N GLY A 61 -7.11 -1.58 2.97
CA GLY A 61 -8.33 -0.78 3.06
C GLY A 61 -8.21 0.38 4.05
N LEU A 62 -7.57 0.17 5.21
CA LEU A 62 -7.29 1.21 6.20
C LEU A 62 -6.31 2.27 5.67
N LEU A 63 -5.25 1.86 4.96
CA LEU A 63 -4.37 2.81 4.28
C LEU A 63 -5.14 3.60 3.20
N GLY A 64 -6.03 2.91 2.48
CA GLY A 64 -6.99 3.50 1.57
C GLY A 64 -7.93 4.51 2.24
N SER A 65 -8.45 4.22 3.44
CA SER A 65 -9.36 5.12 4.15
C SER A 65 -8.66 6.38 4.65
N ILE A 66 -7.39 6.28 5.06
CA ILE A 66 -6.57 7.44 5.44
C ILE A 66 -6.33 8.37 4.24
N LEU A 67 -6.19 7.79 3.04
CA LEU A 67 -6.16 8.52 1.78
C LEU A 67 -7.55 9.10 1.41
N GLN A 68 -8.63 8.43 1.82
CA GLN A 68 -10.03 8.71 1.45
C GLN A 68 -10.87 9.45 2.51
N ALA A 69 -10.32 9.95 3.62
CA ALA A 69 -11.10 10.47 4.76
C ALA A 69 -11.92 11.77 4.50
N ASP A 70 -12.33 12.03 3.25
CA ASP A 70 -13.54 12.74 2.87
C ASP A 70 -14.25 11.91 1.76
N GLY A 71 -15.18 11.02 2.14
CA GLY A 71 -16.33 10.61 1.31
C GLY A 71 -16.32 9.25 0.55
N ALA A 72 -17.39 8.47 0.84
CA ALA A 72 -18.15 7.53 0.00
C ALA A 72 -17.64 6.09 -0.31
N ASP A 73 -18.60 5.15 -0.18
CA ASP A 73 -18.50 3.70 -0.43
C ASP A 73 -18.16 3.34 -1.90
N PRO A 74 -17.31 2.31 -2.15
CA PRO A 74 -16.97 1.88 -3.49
C PRO A 74 -17.74 0.62 -3.95
N GLU A 75 -18.43 0.70 -5.09
CA GLU A 75 -18.77 -0.46 -5.91
C GLU A 75 -17.57 -0.81 -6.83
N LEU A 76 -17.08 -2.05 -6.75
CA LEU A 76 -15.92 -2.54 -7.50
C LEU A 76 -16.36 -3.15 -8.86
N PRO A 77 -15.68 -2.85 -9.99
CA PRO A 77 -15.84 -3.61 -11.22
C PRO A 77 -15.02 -4.91 -11.17
N GLU A 78 -15.63 -6.04 -11.54
CA GLU A 78 -14.93 -7.31 -11.72
C GLU A 78 -13.96 -7.24 -12.91
N VAL A 79 -12.66 -7.09 -12.63
CA VAL A 79 -11.60 -7.28 -13.62
C VAL A 79 -11.31 -8.78 -13.71
N GLY A 80 -11.69 -9.40 -14.82
CA GLY A 80 -11.59 -10.85 -15.02
C GLY A 80 -10.15 -11.36 -15.09
N LEU A 81 -9.79 -12.24 -14.15
CA LEU A 81 -8.49 -12.95 -14.07
C LEU A 81 -8.02 -13.58 -15.40
N ALA A 82 -8.96 -13.98 -16.26
CA ALA A 82 -8.68 -14.54 -17.58
C ALA A 82 -7.93 -13.56 -18.52
N SER A 83 -8.18 -12.25 -18.40
CA SER A 83 -7.52 -11.24 -19.22
C SER A 83 -6.03 -11.06 -18.88
N LEU A 84 -5.69 -11.20 -17.60
CA LEU A 84 -4.31 -11.14 -17.10
C LEU A 84 -3.52 -12.40 -17.45
N GLN A 85 -4.20 -13.55 -17.48
CA GLN A 85 -3.60 -14.85 -17.76
C GLN A 85 -3.18 -15.00 -19.24
N ASN A 86 -3.97 -14.47 -20.17
CA ASN A 86 -3.66 -14.49 -21.61
C ASN A 86 -2.47 -13.55 -21.98
N ALA A 87 -2.34 -12.41 -21.30
CA ALA A 87 -1.22 -11.50 -21.50
C ALA A 87 0.13 -12.07 -21.01
N ALA A 88 0.10 -12.95 -20.00
CA ALA A 88 1.29 -13.58 -19.44
C ALA A 88 1.86 -14.72 -20.32
N SER A 89 1.03 -15.36 -21.14
CA SER A 89 1.42 -16.52 -21.97
C SER A 89 2.19 -16.16 -23.24
N GLU A 90 2.10 -14.93 -23.75
CA GLU A 90 2.62 -14.59 -25.09
C GLU A 90 4.12 -14.22 -25.13
N GLY A 91 4.82 -14.07 -24.00
CA GLY A 91 6.13 -13.40 -23.96
C GLY A 91 7.36 -14.21 -23.46
N MET A 92 7.23 -15.50 -23.15
CA MET A 92 8.20 -16.18 -22.27
C MET A 92 9.46 -16.74 -22.99
N GLY A 93 10.35 -15.86 -23.45
CA GLY A 93 11.74 -16.18 -23.81
C GLY A 93 12.73 -15.62 -22.78
N ARG A 94 13.96 -16.15 -22.68
CA ARG A 94 14.97 -15.76 -21.65
C ARG A 94 15.34 -14.26 -21.66
N THR A 95 15.32 -13.63 -22.84
CA THR A 95 15.44 -12.17 -23.06
C THR A 95 14.11 -11.44 -22.82
N GLY A 96 12.98 -12.11 -23.11
CA GLY A 96 11.63 -11.64 -22.79
C GLY A 96 11.40 -11.50 -21.30
N VAL A 97 11.95 -12.39 -20.45
CA VAL A 97 11.86 -12.29 -18.99
C VAL A 97 12.55 -11.03 -18.45
N ALA A 98 13.71 -10.65 -19.00
CA ALA A 98 14.45 -9.48 -18.55
C ALA A 98 13.78 -8.15 -18.98
N ILE A 99 13.29 -8.09 -20.23
CA ILE A 99 12.58 -6.92 -20.75
C ILE A 99 11.19 -6.82 -20.10
N ALA A 100 10.44 -7.92 -20.03
CA ALA A 100 9.16 -7.96 -19.34
C ALA A 100 9.31 -7.61 -17.85
N GLY A 101 10.38 -8.05 -17.18
CA GLY A 101 10.67 -7.66 -15.80
C GLY A 101 10.93 -6.16 -15.66
N THR A 102 11.73 -5.58 -16.55
CA THR A 102 12.02 -4.14 -16.53
C THR A 102 10.78 -3.32 -16.86
N SER A 103 10.02 -3.71 -17.89
CA SER A 103 8.77 -3.07 -18.28
C SER A 103 7.70 -3.20 -17.20
N ALA A 104 7.57 -4.37 -16.56
CA ALA A 104 6.66 -4.58 -15.44
C ALA A 104 7.08 -3.74 -14.23
N MET A 105 8.38 -3.62 -13.94
CA MET A 105 8.88 -2.76 -12.87
C MET A 105 8.57 -1.29 -13.15
N VAL A 106 8.86 -0.81 -14.36
CA VAL A 106 8.56 0.57 -14.77
C VAL A 106 7.06 0.84 -14.74
N LEU A 107 6.26 -0.12 -15.21
CA LEU A 107 4.81 -0.02 -15.18
C LEU A 107 4.29 -0.02 -13.74
N ALA A 108 4.78 -0.91 -12.88
CA ALA A 108 4.43 -0.95 -11.47
C ALA A 108 4.83 0.34 -10.75
N LEU A 109 5.98 0.92 -11.08
CA LEU A 109 6.45 2.19 -10.55
C LEU A 109 5.57 3.36 -11.02
N ALA A 110 5.26 3.39 -12.32
CA ALA A 110 4.38 4.40 -12.92
C ALA A 110 2.97 4.32 -12.35
N LEU A 111 2.42 3.11 -12.21
CA LEU A 111 1.15 2.87 -11.56
C LEU A 111 1.22 3.25 -10.08
N GLY A 112 2.25 2.85 -9.35
CA GLY A 112 2.45 3.22 -7.94
C GLY A 112 2.60 4.73 -7.72
N TYR A 113 3.15 5.45 -8.70
CA TYR A 113 3.22 6.91 -8.69
C TYR A 113 1.89 7.58 -9.02
N ALA A 114 1.14 7.04 -9.99
CA ALA A 114 -0.12 7.61 -10.45
C ALA A 114 -1.32 7.24 -9.56
N LEU A 115 -1.31 6.06 -8.93
CA LEU A 115 -2.42 5.48 -8.17
C LEU A 115 -2.90 6.41 -7.04
N PRO A 116 -2.04 7.01 -6.19
CA PRO A 116 -2.53 7.88 -5.13
C PRO A 116 -3.19 9.16 -5.66
N ALA A 117 -2.64 9.75 -6.72
CA ALA A 117 -3.24 10.90 -7.39
C ALA A 117 -4.57 10.54 -8.09
N ALA A 118 -4.66 9.34 -8.67
CA ALA A 118 -5.87 8.82 -9.32
C ALA A 118 -6.98 8.51 -8.32
N LEU A 119 -6.65 7.90 -7.18
CA LEU A 119 -7.58 7.71 -6.07
C LEU A 119 -8.09 9.06 -5.55
N ALA A 120 -7.20 10.04 -5.38
CA ALA A 120 -7.60 11.38 -4.94
C ALA A 120 -8.47 12.13 -5.98
N ALA A 121 -8.18 11.99 -7.27
CA ALA A 121 -8.98 12.58 -8.36
C ALA A 121 -10.34 11.88 -8.52
N GLY A 122 -10.36 10.55 -8.41
CA GLY A 122 -11.55 9.71 -8.43
C GLY A 122 -12.50 10.02 -7.29
N ASN A 123 -11.95 10.24 -6.10
CA ASN A 123 -12.73 10.69 -4.95
C ASN A 123 -13.43 12.04 -5.23
N ARG A 124 -12.70 13.01 -5.79
CA ARG A 124 -13.23 14.37 -5.97
C ARG A 124 -14.25 14.50 -7.10
N ASN A 125 -14.06 13.75 -8.17
CA ASN A 125 -14.72 14.01 -9.46
C ASN A 125 -15.30 12.73 -10.10
N GLY A 126 -15.34 11.61 -9.37
CA GLY A 126 -15.83 10.31 -9.81
C GLY A 126 -14.81 9.49 -10.62
N LEU A 127 -15.13 8.22 -10.85
CA LEU A 127 -14.27 7.22 -11.54
C LEU A 127 -13.74 7.69 -12.89
N ARG A 128 -14.54 8.40 -13.68
CA ARG A 128 -14.10 8.94 -14.99
C ARG A 128 -12.96 9.94 -14.86
N ALA A 129 -12.85 10.65 -13.74
CA ALA A 129 -11.76 11.57 -13.49
C ALA A 129 -10.48 10.87 -12.98
N ALA A 130 -10.61 9.74 -12.28
CA ALA A 130 -9.46 8.90 -11.93
C ALA A 130 -8.74 8.35 -13.17
N LEU A 131 -9.50 8.05 -14.23
CA LEU A 131 -8.99 7.50 -15.48
C LEU A 131 -8.47 8.57 -16.46
N ARG A 132 -8.75 9.85 -16.21
CA ARG A 132 -8.29 10.95 -17.06
C ARG A 132 -6.97 11.52 -16.51
N VAL A 133 -5.87 11.29 -17.22
CA VAL A 133 -4.53 11.79 -16.84
C VAL A 133 -4.51 13.31 -16.58
N ARG A 134 -5.30 14.09 -17.33
CA ARG A 134 -5.37 15.56 -17.18
C ARG A 134 -6.06 16.02 -15.89
N SER A 135 -6.85 15.17 -15.22
CA SER A 135 -7.49 15.48 -13.94
C SER A 135 -6.69 15.01 -12.72
N LEU A 136 -5.53 14.39 -12.94
CA LEU A 136 -4.66 13.94 -11.85
C LEU A 136 -3.92 15.15 -11.25
N PRO A 137 -4.19 15.49 -9.97
CA PRO A 137 -3.63 16.69 -9.36
C PRO A 137 -2.11 16.64 -9.35
N GLY A 138 -1.50 17.56 -10.09
CA GLY A 138 -0.08 17.91 -9.96
C GLY A 138 0.90 16.74 -10.02
N LEU A 139 0.72 15.79 -10.95
CA LEU A 139 1.73 14.74 -11.21
C LEU A 139 3.12 15.32 -11.50
N GLN A 140 3.18 16.55 -12.00
CA GLN A 140 4.40 17.32 -12.27
C GLN A 140 4.84 18.21 -11.09
N SER A 141 4.14 18.17 -9.95
CA SER A 141 4.50 18.94 -8.76
C SER A 141 5.68 18.30 -8.04
N GLY A 142 6.74 19.09 -7.81
CA GLY A 142 7.87 18.68 -7.00
C GLY A 142 7.49 18.30 -5.56
N ALA A 143 6.42 18.89 -5.02
CA ALA A 143 5.92 18.56 -3.69
C ALA A 143 5.28 17.17 -3.63
N TYR A 144 4.51 16.78 -4.66
CA TYR A 144 3.96 15.43 -4.76
C TYR A 144 5.06 14.39 -4.97
N PHE A 145 6.02 14.68 -5.86
CA PHE A 145 7.17 13.81 -6.07
C PHE A 145 7.97 13.57 -4.78
N ALA A 146 8.32 14.64 -4.06
CA ALA A 146 9.04 14.53 -2.79
C ALA A 146 8.26 13.73 -1.73
N ALA A 147 6.93 13.91 -1.67
CA ALA A 147 6.06 13.15 -0.78
C ALA A 147 6.05 11.65 -1.12
N TRP A 148 5.94 11.31 -2.41
CA TRP A 148 5.96 9.94 -2.89
C TRP A 148 7.31 9.26 -2.62
N VAL A 149 8.42 9.94 -2.89
CA VAL A 149 9.77 9.42 -2.59
C VAL A 149 9.94 9.19 -1.08
N GLY A 150 9.56 10.17 -0.25
CA GLY A 150 9.63 10.04 1.21
C GLY A 150 8.76 8.88 1.74
N ALA A 151 7.59 8.68 1.15
CA ALA A 151 6.71 7.56 1.49
C ALA A 151 7.33 6.22 1.07
N GLY A 152 7.93 6.14 -0.12
CA GLY A 152 8.67 4.96 -0.57
C GLY A 152 9.81 4.60 0.36
N VAL A 153 10.61 5.58 0.81
CA VAL A 153 11.68 5.36 1.78
C VAL A 153 11.13 4.80 3.10
N LEU A 154 10.04 5.36 3.63
CA LEU A 154 9.41 4.85 4.86
C LEU A 154 8.94 3.40 4.70
N VAL A 155 8.29 3.07 3.58
CA VAL A 155 7.85 1.70 3.28
C VAL A 155 9.05 0.74 3.23
N VAL A 156 10.12 1.10 2.52
CA VAL A 156 11.35 0.30 2.44
C VAL A 156 11.99 0.09 3.81
N LEU A 157 12.02 1.12 4.66
CA LEU A 157 12.52 1.01 6.03
C LEU A 157 11.63 0.11 6.90
N GLY A 158 10.30 0.19 6.73
CA GLY A 158 9.36 -0.70 7.40
C GLY A 158 9.61 -2.17 7.04
N TRP A 159 9.76 -2.46 5.74
CA TRP A 159 10.06 -3.81 5.26
C TRP A 159 11.43 -4.31 5.72
N THR A 160 12.45 -3.44 5.70
CA THR A 160 13.81 -3.80 6.18
C THR A 160 13.78 -4.19 7.65
N ALA A 161 13.02 -3.46 8.49
CA ALA A 161 12.90 -3.79 9.91
C ALA A 161 12.28 -5.18 10.13
N LEU A 162 11.24 -5.53 9.37
CA LEU A 162 10.65 -6.88 9.41
C LEU A 162 11.62 -7.95 8.90
N GLY A 163 12.36 -7.67 7.82
CA GLY A 163 13.31 -8.62 7.23
C GLY A 163 14.49 -8.95 8.15
N VAL A 164 14.93 -7.98 8.96
CA VAL A 164 16.02 -8.17 9.93
C VAL A 164 15.53 -8.83 11.23
N ALA A 165 14.24 -8.72 11.55
CA ALA A 165 13.71 -9.28 12.79
C ALA A 165 13.61 -10.82 12.72
N GLY A 166 14.38 -11.50 13.58
CA GLY A 166 14.30 -12.95 13.74
C GLY A 166 12.92 -13.37 14.26
N THR A 167 12.39 -14.49 13.72
CA THR A 167 11.03 -14.91 14.07
C THR A 167 10.88 -15.31 15.53
N GLY A 168 9.75 -15.00 16.18
CA GLY A 168 9.47 -15.39 17.57
C GLY A 168 10.20 -14.54 18.62
N THR A 169 10.73 -13.37 18.24
CA THR A 169 11.44 -12.46 19.14
C THR A 169 10.60 -11.22 19.46
N LEU A 170 10.90 -10.56 20.59
CA LEU A 170 10.34 -9.23 20.89
C LEU A 170 10.66 -8.22 19.77
N LEU A 171 11.83 -8.36 19.14
CA LEU A 171 12.23 -7.53 18.00
C LEU A 171 11.26 -7.67 16.82
N ALA A 172 10.71 -8.86 16.56
CA ALA A 172 9.70 -9.05 15.51
C ALA A 172 8.39 -8.34 15.82
N VAL A 173 7.99 -8.31 17.09
CA VAL A 173 6.81 -7.55 17.52
C VAL A 173 7.05 -6.06 17.34
N LEU A 174 8.18 -5.53 17.81
CA LEU A 174 8.55 -4.12 17.62
C LEU A 174 8.69 -3.75 16.14
N ALA A 175 9.24 -4.65 15.31
CA ALA A 175 9.33 -4.46 13.87
C ALA A 175 7.96 -4.43 13.19
N ALA A 176 6.98 -5.22 13.67
CA ALA A 176 5.60 -5.16 13.19
C ALA A 176 4.92 -3.82 13.54
N PHE A 177 5.13 -3.31 14.76
CA PHE A 177 4.66 -1.97 15.14
C PHE A 177 5.31 -0.87 14.30
N TRP A 178 6.62 -0.94 14.10
CA TRP A 178 7.36 -0.02 13.24
C TRP A 178 6.86 -0.07 11.79
N PHE A 179 6.62 -1.28 11.26
CA PHE A 179 6.08 -1.48 9.93
C PHE A 179 4.72 -0.80 9.76
N ALA A 180 3.79 -1.03 10.70
CA ALA A 180 2.47 -0.40 10.70
C ALA A 180 2.60 1.14 10.76
N TYR A 181 3.42 1.64 11.67
CA TYR A 181 3.69 3.08 11.81
C TYR A 181 4.24 3.70 10.51
N ALA A 182 5.24 3.07 9.89
CA ALA A 182 5.88 3.56 8.68
C ALA A 182 4.89 3.66 7.51
N HIS A 183 3.98 2.69 7.36
CA HIS A 183 2.94 2.72 6.33
C HIS A 183 1.88 3.79 6.57
N LEU A 184 1.48 4.03 7.83
CA LEU A 184 0.57 5.12 8.19
C LEU A 184 1.20 6.50 7.92
N ALA A 185 2.46 6.69 8.32
CA ALA A 185 3.21 7.91 8.06
C ALA A 185 3.38 8.14 6.55
N ALA A 186 3.70 7.10 5.78
CA ALA A 186 3.79 7.15 4.33
C ALA A 186 2.46 7.56 3.67
N ALA A 187 1.35 6.93 4.05
CA ALA A 187 0.02 7.27 3.52
C ALA A 187 -0.35 8.74 3.82
N ARG A 188 -0.06 9.22 5.04
CA ARG A 188 -0.31 10.62 5.41
C ARG A 188 0.56 11.59 4.64
N LEU A 189 1.83 11.25 4.41
CA LEU A 189 2.77 12.07 3.64
C LEU A 189 2.28 12.23 2.20
N VAL A 190 1.84 11.14 1.55
CA VAL A 190 1.30 11.19 0.20
C VAL A 190 0.04 12.05 0.12
N ARG A 191 -0.90 11.90 1.07
CA ARG A 191 -2.11 12.73 1.15
C ARG A 191 -1.77 14.22 1.19
N GLU A 192 -0.85 14.60 2.06
CA GLU A 192 -0.40 15.99 2.21
C GLU A 192 0.34 16.50 0.96
N GLY A 193 0.98 15.62 0.20
CA GLY A 193 1.60 15.95 -1.09
C GLY A 193 0.56 16.26 -2.15
N VAL A 194 -0.49 15.45 -2.21
CA VAL A 194 -1.61 15.64 -3.14
C VAL A 194 -2.39 16.92 -2.82
N THR A 195 -2.67 17.22 -1.55
CA THR A 195 -3.40 18.44 -1.16
C THR A 195 -2.66 19.70 -1.60
N ARG A 196 -1.36 19.77 -1.32
CA ARG A 196 -0.48 20.88 -1.74
C ARG A 196 -0.34 20.98 -3.25
N ALA A 197 -0.16 19.85 -3.95
CA ALA A 197 -0.09 19.83 -5.41
C ALA A 197 -1.39 20.31 -6.07
N SER A 198 -2.52 20.21 -5.37
CA SER A 198 -3.80 20.77 -5.81
C SER A 198 -4.04 22.23 -5.41
N GLY A 199 -3.06 22.91 -4.78
CA GLY A 199 -3.14 24.33 -4.43
C GLY A 199 -4.04 24.66 -3.23
N ARG A 200 -4.31 23.68 -2.36
CA ARG A 200 -5.24 23.80 -1.22
C ARG A 200 -4.55 23.63 0.14
N ALA A 201 -3.35 24.22 0.27
CA ALA A 201 -2.58 24.19 1.51
C ALA A 201 -3.10 25.22 2.52
#